data_AF-A0A352PQK0-F1
#
_entry.id   AF-A0A352PQK0-F1
#
_cell.length_a   1.000
_cell.length_b   1.000
_cell.length_c   1.000
_cell.angle_alpha   90.00
_cell.angle_beta   90.00
_cell.angle_gamma   90.00
#
_symmetry.space_group_name_H-M   'P 1'
#
loop_
_entity.id
_entity.type
_entity.pdbx_description
1 polymer ?
#
loop_
_entity_poly.entity_id
_entity_poly.type
_entity_poly.pdbx_seq_one_letter_code
_entity_poly.pdbx_strand_id
1 'polypeptide(L)'
;QDRFPEVDLVLHLHNNRGTAMANLLAALQRGVHGFDTALGGIGGCPNVPQAAGNLATEDVVYMLEDMGVATGIDLQAILAAARLLESVVQAPLPGQVLKSGPRISG
;
A
#
# COMPACT_ATOMS: atom_id res chain seq x y z
N GLN A 1 19.18 2.94 12.53
CA GLN A 1 19.94 2.21 11.49
C GLN A 1 21.40 2.12 11.94
N ASP A 2 21.66 1.48 13.08
CA ASP A 2 22.89 1.78 13.83
C ASP A 2 24.11 1.02 13.31
N ARG A 3 23.87 -0.07 12.57
CA ARG A 3 24.92 -0.94 12.01
C ARG A 3 25.29 -0.60 10.56
N PHE A 4 24.37 -0.01 9.80
CA PHE A 4 24.52 0.34 8.38
C PHE A 4 23.82 1.68 8.10
N PRO A 5 24.28 2.80 8.67
CA PRO A 5 23.63 4.11 8.56
C PRO A 5 23.62 4.69 7.14
N GLU A 6 24.53 4.24 6.28
CA GLU A 6 24.67 4.65 4.88
C GLU A 6 23.75 3.89 3.91
N VAL A 7 23.06 2.85 4.38
CA VAL A 7 22.20 2.02 3.54
C VAL A 7 20.76 2.48 3.63
N ASP A 8 20.21 2.91 2.49
CA ASP A 8 18.78 3.16 2.34
C ASP A 8 18.02 1.84 2.40
N LEU A 9 17.19 1.68 3.44
CA LEU A 9 16.35 0.51 3.61
C LEU A 9 15.02 0.71 2.89
N VAL A 10 14.67 -0.26 2.03
CA VAL A 10 13.37 -0.38 1.40
C VAL A 10 12.70 -1.67 1.89
N LEU A 11 11.44 -1.57 2.31
CA LEU A 11 10.66 -2.72 2.74
C LEU A 11 9.59 -3.09 1.72
N HIS A 12 9.60 -4.36 1.31
CA HIS A 12 8.56 -4.97 0.48
C HIS A 12 7.71 -5.91 1.33
N LEU A 13 6.45 -5.53 1.60
CA LEU A 13 5.59 -6.21 2.56
C LEU A 13 4.35 -6.80 1.90
N HIS A 14 4.13 -8.09 2.12
CA HIS A 14 2.92 -8.80 1.70
C HIS A 14 1.88 -8.86 2.81
N ASN A 15 0.61 -8.72 2.46
CA ASN A 15 -0.48 -8.62 3.42
C ASN A 15 -1.25 -9.94 3.65
N ASN A 16 -0.64 -11.10 3.35
CA ASN A 16 -1.25 -12.43 3.49
C ASN A 16 -1.91 -12.72 4.85
N ARG A 17 -1.44 -12.06 5.92
CA ARG A 17 -1.94 -12.25 7.30
C ARG A 17 -2.49 -10.96 7.92
N GLY A 18 -2.72 -9.92 7.12
CA GLY A 18 -3.27 -8.64 7.62
C GLY A 18 -2.30 -7.81 8.47
N THR A 19 -1.00 -8.15 8.50
CA THR A 19 0.00 -7.48 9.36
C THR A 19 0.88 -6.48 8.62
N ALA A 20 0.78 -6.38 7.29
CA ALA A 20 1.73 -5.59 6.50
C ALA A 20 1.66 -4.10 6.84
N MET A 21 0.46 -3.53 7.02
CA MET A 21 0.31 -2.11 7.35
C MET A 21 0.88 -1.80 8.75
N ALA A 22 0.67 -2.70 9.72
CA ALA A 22 1.25 -2.57 11.04
C ALA A 22 2.79 -2.64 11.01
N ASN A 23 3.35 -3.52 10.18
CA ASN A 23 4.80 -3.62 9.99
C ASN A 23 5.36 -2.38 9.29
N LEU A 24 4.65 -1.81 8.30
CA LEU A 24 5.02 -0.56 7.65
C LEU A 24 5.08 0.58 8.67
N LEU A 25 4.04 0.74 9.49
CA LEU A 25 4.00 1.76 10.54
C LEU A 25 5.15 1.58 11.54
N ALA A 26 5.40 0.35 11.98
CA ALA A 26 6.49 0.05 12.90
C ALA A 26 7.86 0.38 12.29
N ALA A 27 8.07 0.13 11.00
CA ALA A 27 9.29 0.48 10.30
C ALA A 27 9.45 2.00 10.12
N LEU A 28 8.36 2.70 9.79
CA LEU A 28 8.32 4.16 9.70
C LEU A 28 8.76 4.81 11.01
N GLN A 29 8.27 4.30 12.15
CA GLN A 29 8.66 4.74 13.49
C GLN A 29 10.14 4.47 13.83
N ARG A 30 10.80 3.59 13.07
CA ARG A 30 12.23 3.28 13.20
C ARG A 30 13.11 4.01 12.19
N GLY A 31 12.53 4.94 11.42
CA GLY A 31 13.23 5.76 10.43
C GLY A 31 13.36 5.14 9.04
N VAL A 32 12.58 4.09 8.73
CA VAL A 32 12.49 3.59 7.35
C VAL A 32 11.56 4.48 6.55
N HIS A 33 12.02 4.93 5.39
CA HIS A 33 11.24 5.80 4.49
C HIS A 33 10.97 5.20 3.11
N GLY A 34 11.60 4.06 2.78
CA GLY A 34 11.39 3.34 1.52
C GLY A 34 10.43 2.16 1.69
N PHE A 35 9.36 2.14 0.90
CA PHE A 35 8.37 1.06 0.91
C PHE A 35 7.91 0.71 -0.51
N ASP A 36 8.00 -0.56 -0.86
CA ASP A 36 7.42 -1.09 -2.09
C ASP A 36 5.95 -1.43 -1.86
N THR A 37 5.10 -1.06 -2.82
CA THR A 37 3.66 -1.31 -2.82
C THR A 37 3.21 -1.72 -4.22
N ALA A 38 1.96 -2.16 -4.36
CA ALA A 38 1.38 -2.43 -5.67
C ALA A 38 0.03 -1.74 -5.82
N LEU A 39 -0.23 -1.18 -7.00
CA LEU A 39 -1.51 -0.56 -7.34
C LEU A 39 -2.67 -1.54 -7.10
N GLY A 40 -3.70 -1.15 -6.35
CA GLY A 40 -4.81 -2.04 -6.04
C GLY A 40 -4.47 -3.19 -5.08
N GLY A 41 -3.21 -3.34 -4.66
CA GLY A 41 -2.71 -4.46 -3.86
C GLY A 41 -2.54 -5.76 -4.65
N ILE A 42 -2.32 -5.68 -5.98
CA ILE A 42 -2.06 -6.85 -6.82
C ILE A 42 -0.83 -7.65 -6.36
N GLY A 43 -0.71 -8.89 -6.85
CA GLY A 43 0.45 -9.76 -6.59
C GLY A 43 0.17 -10.96 -5.67
N GLY A 44 -1.11 -11.30 -5.46
CA GLY A 44 -1.49 -12.58 -4.84
C GLY A 44 -1.10 -13.78 -5.72
N CYS A 45 -0.86 -14.94 -5.11
CA CYS A 45 -0.53 -16.16 -5.84
C CYS A 45 -1.78 -16.68 -6.59
N PRO A 46 -1.73 -16.87 -7.93
CA PRO A 46 -2.87 -17.40 -8.69
C PRO A 46 -3.35 -18.77 -8.20
N ASN A 47 -2.45 -19.54 -7.59
CA ASN A 47 -2.71 -20.91 -7.15
C ASN A 47 -3.24 -21.00 -5.71
N VAL A 48 -3.28 -19.90 -4.96
CA VAL A 48 -3.76 -19.87 -3.57
C VAL A 48 -4.99 -18.98 -3.49
N PRO A 49 -6.20 -19.57 -3.35
CA PRO A 49 -7.42 -18.80 -3.15
C PRO A 49 -7.27 -17.87 -1.95
N GLN A 50 -7.54 -16.57 -2.15
CA GLN A 50 -7.46 -15.52 -1.12
C GLN A 50 -6.05 -15.22 -0.59
N ALA A 51 -4.98 -15.63 -1.25
CA ALA A 51 -3.66 -15.10 -0.90
C ALA A 51 -3.67 -13.58 -1.14
N ALA A 52 -3.77 -12.81 -0.06
CA ALA A 52 -3.66 -11.36 -0.15
C ALA A 52 -2.30 -11.00 -0.76
N GLY A 53 -2.30 -10.01 -1.65
CA GLY A 53 -1.13 -9.56 -2.38
C GLY A 53 -0.26 -8.62 -1.56
N ASN A 54 0.36 -7.68 -2.26
CA ASN A 54 1.13 -6.61 -1.65
C ASN A 54 0.22 -5.65 -0.87
N LEU A 55 0.82 -4.73 -0.12
CA LEU A 55 0.12 -3.53 0.32
C LEU A 55 -0.36 -2.75 -0.91
N ALA A 56 -1.64 -2.37 -0.88
CA ALA A 56 -2.20 -1.51 -1.91
C ALA A 56 -1.62 -0.10 -1.79
N THR A 57 -1.12 0.44 -2.90
CA THR A 57 -0.50 1.77 -2.93
C THR A 57 -1.45 2.84 -2.39
N GLU A 58 -2.72 2.80 -2.79
CA GLU A 58 -3.75 3.73 -2.32
C GLU A 58 -4.03 3.64 -0.81
N ASP A 59 -3.94 2.44 -0.22
CA ASP A 59 -4.17 2.25 1.22
C ASP A 59 -3.00 2.83 2.03
N VAL A 60 -1.77 2.67 1.53
CA VAL A 60 -0.56 3.24 2.15
C VAL A 60 -0.55 4.75 2.02
N VAL A 61 -0.81 5.29 0.82
CA VAL A 61 -0.86 6.74 0.59
C VAL A 61 -1.91 7.38 1.47
N TYR A 62 -3.11 6.81 1.49
CA TYR A 62 -4.20 7.28 2.35
C TYR A 62 -3.78 7.31 3.83
N MET A 63 -3.22 6.22 4.36
CA MET A 63 -2.81 6.16 5.76
C MET A 63 -1.74 7.20 6.09
N LEU A 64 -0.71 7.32 5.25
CA LEU A 64 0.39 8.25 5.47
C LEU A 64 -0.09 9.71 5.45
N GLU A 65 -0.90 10.08 4.47
CA GLU A 65 -1.45 11.43 4.37
C GLU A 65 -2.40 11.74 5.53
N ASP A 66 -3.21 10.78 5.96
CA ASP A 66 -4.09 10.92 7.13
C ASP A 66 -3.30 11.12 8.44
N MET A 67 -2.11 10.53 8.52
CA MET A 67 -1.15 10.74 9.61
C MET A 67 -0.36 12.06 9.48
N GLY A 68 -0.58 12.85 8.44
CA GLY A 68 0.16 14.08 8.15
C GLY A 68 1.55 13.85 7.55
N VAL A 69 1.84 12.66 7.05
CA VAL A 69 3.09 12.31 6.35
C VAL A 69 2.89 12.53 4.86
N ALA A 70 3.59 13.52 4.30
CA ALA A 70 3.50 13.82 2.88
C ALA A 70 4.11 12.69 2.03
N THR A 71 3.35 12.20 1.04
CA THR A 71 3.81 11.18 0.09
C THR A 71 4.22 11.78 -1.26
N GLY A 72 3.66 12.95 -1.59
CA GLY A 72 3.81 13.56 -2.92
C GLY A 72 3.04 12.86 -4.03
N ILE A 73 2.13 11.93 -3.68
CA ILE A 73 1.36 11.12 -4.62
C ILE A 73 -0.07 11.65 -4.69
N ASP A 74 -0.61 11.82 -5.91
CA ASP A 74 -2.02 12.16 -6.09
C ASP A 74 -2.90 10.93 -5.86
N LEU A 75 -3.55 10.86 -4.70
CA LEU A 75 -4.44 9.77 -4.34
C LEU A 75 -5.61 9.60 -5.33
N GLN A 76 -6.15 10.68 -5.90
CA GLN A 76 -7.24 10.57 -6.88
C GLN A 76 -6.76 9.94 -8.20
N ALA A 77 -5.56 10.33 -8.65
CA ALA A 77 -4.94 9.73 -9.83
C ALA A 77 -4.66 8.24 -9.62
N ILE A 78 -4.16 7.85 -8.45
CA ILE A 78 -3.94 6.43 -8.09
C ILE A 78 -5.27 5.66 -8.09
N LEU A 79 -6.32 6.20 -7.48
CA LEU A 79 -7.63 5.54 -7.47
C LEU A 79 -8.22 5.38 -8.87
N ALA A 80 -8.03 6.36 -9.76
CA ALA A 80 -8.42 6.23 -11.16
C ALA A 80 -7.64 5.11 -11.88
N ALA A 81 -6.33 5.03 -11.65
CA ALA A 81 -5.49 3.98 -12.21
C ALA A 81 -5.87 2.59 -11.65
N ALA A 82 -6.18 2.47 -10.36
CA ALA A 82 -6.57 1.22 -9.74
C ALA A 82 -7.92 0.70 -10.27
N ARG A 83 -8.89 1.59 -10.51
CA ARG A 83 -10.16 1.24 -11.19
C ARG A 83 -9.94 0.71 -12.60
N LEU A 84 -9.05 1.34 -13.36
CA LEU A 84 -8.67 0.85 -14.69
C LEU A 84 -8.03 -0.55 -14.59
N LEU A 85 -7.09 -0.73 -13.67
CA LEU A 85 -6.44 -2.02 -13.44
C LEU A 85 -7.44 -3.12 -13.08
N GLU A 86 -8.42 -2.84 -12.22
CA GLU A 86 -9.46 -3.80 -11.85
C GLU A 86 -10.24 -4.29 -13.07
N SER A 87 -10.57 -3.37 -13.99
CA SER A 87 -11.23 -3.73 -15.27
C SER A 87 -10.36 -4.60 -16.18
N VAL A 88 -9.04 -4.42 -16.15
CA VAL A 88 -8.08 -5.20 -16.96
C VAL A 88 -7.89 -6.59 -16.38
N VAL A 89 -7.77 -6.68 -15.05
CA VAL A 89 -7.60 -7.95 -14.33
C VAL A 89 -8.89 -8.77 -14.32
N GLN A 90 -10.04 -8.11 -14.54
CA GLN A 90 -11.38 -8.72 -14.53
C GLN A 90 -11.71 -9.43 -13.20
N ALA A 91 -11.11 -8.97 -12.11
CA ALA A 91 -11.35 -9.45 -10.76
C ALA A 91 -11.22 -8.31 -9.75
N PRO A 92 -11.99 -8.32 -8.64
CA PRO A 92 -11.89 -7.29 -7.62
C PRO A 92 -10.48 -7.17 -7.03
N LEU A 93 -10.00 -5.95 -6.89
CA LEU A 93 -8.69 -5.70 -6.28
C LEU A 93 -8.79 -5.62 -4.74
N PRO A 94 -7.75 -6.03 -3.98
CA PRO A 94 -7.81 -6.07 -2.53
C PRO A 94 -7.82 -4.70 -1.83
N GLY A 95 -7.33 -3.62 -2.47
CA GLY A 95 -7.27 -2.27 -1.90
C GLY A 95 -8.58 -1.79 -1.27
N GLN A 96 -8.50 -1.22 -0.06
CA GLN A 96 -9.65 -0.84 0.75
C GLN A 96 -10.15 0.57 0.44
N VAL A 97 -9.25 1.51 0.17
CA VAL A 97 -9.58 2.88 -0.23
C VAL A 97 -10.22 2.90 -1.63
N LEU A 98 -9.81 1.98 -2.52
CA LEU A 98 -10.49 1.76 -3.79
C LEU A 98 -11.98 1.43 -3.62
N LYS A 99 -12.31 0.61 -2.61
CA LYS A 99 -13.68 0.15 -2.32
C LYS A 99 -14.49 1.17 -1.54
N SER A 100 -13.87 1.81 -0.56
CA SER A 100 -14.55 2.66 0.42
C SER A 100 -14.53 4.15 0.03
N GLY A 101 -13.67 4.52 -0.91
CA GLY A 101 -13.37 5.90 -1.24
C GLY A 101 -12.36 6.53 -0.24
N PRO A 102 -11.83 7.72 -0.59
CA PRO A 102 -11.01 8.52 0.32
C PRO A 102 -11.86 9.10 1.47
N ARG A 103 -11.20 9.68 2.47
CA ARG A 103 -11.86 10.42 3.56
C ARG A 103 -12.73 11.53 2.94
N ILE A 104 -13.98 11.62 3.38
CA ILE A 104 -14.84 12.75 3.05
C ILE A 104 -14.36 13.94 3.90
N SER A 105 -13.71 14.90 3.27
CA SER A 105 -13.47 16.20 3.89
C SER A 105 -14.83 16.91 4.04
N GLY A 106 -15.28 17.11 5.27
CA GLY A 106 -16.41 17.98 5.61
C GLY A 106 -16.01 19.45 5.57
#